data_AF-A0A3A5J4K4-F1
#
_entry.id   AF-A0A3A5J4K4-F1
#
_cell.length_a   1.000
_cell.length_b   1.000
_cell.length_c   1.000
_cell.angle_alpha   90.00
_cell.angle_beta   90.00
_cell.angle_gamma   90.00
#
_symmetry.space_group_name_H-M   'P 1'
#
loop_
_entity.id
_entity.type
_entity.pdbx_description
1 polymer ?
#
loop_
_entity_poly.entity_id
_entity_poly.type
_entity_poly.pdbx_seq_one_letter_code
_entity_poly.pdbx_strand_id
1 'polypeptide(L)'
;MTTKARLEAYAGAMRQLTRTTLCIAVLGLTMLGPSGCATWQATGSKSGDTETARSDDPLGHVFANESRRDKLNDGYSALHKQLRGLSQVDRIFYVKIESDDVQNVVGDLTDYSGQLADRLEKLAEQFPAMNLKRTTTPPIIDDAHTAQRNGTLKRFAPLVGQSGAAFERGVLLRLLGVADQERYLTQVLAEQEPNPALSKIMQDASTHFADLFDEINALLDKRFYRH
;
A
#
# COMPACT_ATOMS: atom_id res chain seq x y z
N MET A 1 11.71 29.01 -6.75
CA MET A 1 12.84 28.40 -6.01
C MET A 1 13.49 27.41 -6.97
N THR A 2 14.74 27.64 -7.36
CA THR A 2 15.38 26.94 -8.50
C THR A 2 15.82 25.52 -8.11
N THR A 3 15.75 24.59 -9.07
CA THR A 3 16.14 23.16 -8.95
C THR A 3 17.54 22.96 -8.34
N LYS A 4 18.46 23.91 -8.59
CA LYS A 4 19.80 23.93 -8.03
C LYS A 4 19.84 24.08 -6.49
N ALA A 5 18.98 24.93 -5.92
CA ALA A 5 18.92 25.14 -4.48
C ALA A 5 18.37 23.90 -3.72
N ARG A 6 17.52 23.11 -4.38
CA ARG A 6 17.02 21.84 -3.83
C ARG A 6 18.11 20.77 -3.84
N LEU A 7 18.86 20.64 -4.94
CA LEU A 7 19.96 19.67 -5.06
C LEU A 7 21.07 19.88 -4.01
N GLU A 8 21.41 21.14 -3.70
CA GLU A 8 22.44 21.46 -2.69
C GLU A 8 21.98 21.12 -1.26
N ALA A 9 20.68 21.28 -0.94
CA ALA A 9 20.13 20.89 0.36
C ALA A 9 20.15 19.36 0.56
N TYR A 10 19.86 18.57 -0.49
CA TYR A 10 19.89 17.11 -0.42
C TYR A 10 21.31 16.52 -0.35
N ALA A 11 22.29 17.13 -1.04
CA ALA A 11 23.69 16.71 -0.97
C ALA A 11 24.28 16.86 0.45
N GLY A 12 23.81 17.84 1.22
CA GLY A 12 24.17 18.03 2.64
C GLY A 12 23.63 16.91 3.55
N ALA A 13 22.39 16.49 3.34
CA ALA A 13 21.75 15.44 4.15
C ALA A 13 22.37 14.04 3.92
N MET A 14 22.76 13.72 2.68
CA MET A 14 23.40 12.44 2.36
C MET A 14 24.81 12.27 2.97
N ARG A 15 25.54 13.36 3.24
CA ARG A 15 26.86 13.26 3.92
C ARG A 15 26.76 12.91 5.40
N GLN A 16 25.61 13.08 6.04
CA GLN A 16 25.43 12.70 7.44
C GLN A 16 25.04 11.23 7.61
N LEU A 17 24.45 10.60 6.59
CA LEU A 17 24.00 9.20 6.65
C LEU A 17 25.10 8.17 6.31
N THR A 18 26.25 8.59 5.80
CA THR A 18 27.38 7.68 5.48
C THR A 18 28.25 7.30 6.67
N ARG A 19 27.94 7.76 7.90
CA ARG A 19 28.75 7.50 9.09
C ARG A 19 28.21 6.46 10.07
N THR A 20 27.02 5.90 9.84
CA THR A 20 26.42 4.99 10.82
C THR A 20 25.85 3.73 10.16
N THR A 21 26.57 2.63 10.41
CA THR A 21 26.05 1.26 10.52
C THR A 21 25.92 0.46 9.23
N LEU A 22 27.08 0.01 8.76
CA LEU A 22 27.31 -1.26 8.08
C LEU A 22 26.92 -2.43 9.03
N CYS A 23 25.81 -3.12 8.76
CA CYS A 23 25.59 -4.50 9.22
C CYS A 23 24.87 -5.29 8.13
N ILE A 24 25.66 -6.12 7.45
CA ILE A 24 25.27 -7.09 6.44
C ILE A 24 24.61 -8.27 7.14
N ALA A 25 23.38 -8.62 6.75
CA ALA A 25 22.84 -9.96 6.94
C ALA A 25 22.23 -10.46 5.63
N VAL A 26 22.95 -11.41 5.04
CA VAL A 26 22.57 -12.30 3.94
C VAL A 26 21.55 -13.31 4.46
N LEU A 27 20.50 -13.56 3.70
CA LEU A 27 19.81 -14.86 3.58
C LEU A 27 18.73 -14.71 2.52
N GLY A 28 18.97 -15.35 1.38
CA GLY A 28 17.92 -15.67 0.41
C GLY A 28 17.35 -17.04 0.70
N LEU A 29 16.15 -17.31 0.21
CA LEU A 29 15.85 -18.53 -0.54
C LEU A 29 14.49 -18.40 -1.22
N THR A 30 14.48 -18.68 -2.52
CA THR A 30 13.34 -18.97 -3.37
C THR A 30 12.56 -20.19 -2.88
N MET A 31 11.23 -20.23 -3.04
CA MET A 31 10.53 -21.43 -3.52
C MET A 31 9.20 -21.06 -4.19
N LEU A 32 9.10 -21.42 -5.48
CA LEU A 32 7.86 -21.72 -6.18
C LEU A 32 7.30 -23.05 -5.65
N GLY A 33 5.98 -23.19 -5.61
CA GLY A 33 5.30 -24.48 -5.54
C GLY A 33 3.77 -24.34 -5.51
N PRO A 34 3.00 -25.28 -6.10
CA PRO A 34 1.78 -24.97 -6.84
C PRO A 34 0.47 -25.46 -6.21
N SER A 35 -0.63 -24.97 -6.80
CA SER A 35 -1.95 -25.59 -7.02
C SER A 35 -2.34 -26.85 -6.23
N GLY A 36 -3.41 -26.72 -5.45
CA GLY A 36 -4.22 -27.84 -4.96
C GLY A 36 -5.69 -27.45 -4.88
N CYS A 37 -6.45 -27.72 -5.93
CA CYS A 37 -7.90 -27.84 -5.86
C CYS A 37 -8.23 -29.16 -5.14
N ALA A 38 -8.93 -29.10 -4.02
CA ALA A 38 -9.60 -30.27 -3.45
C ALA A 38 -11.11 -30.06 -3.57
N THR A 39 -11.69 -30.73 -4.56
CA THR A 39 -13.12 -31.02 -4.66
C THR A 39 -13.52 -31.89 -3.47
N TRP A 40 -14.48 -31.45 -2.66
CA TRP A 40 -15.12 -32.33 -1.68
C TRP A 40 -16.58 -32.56 -2.05
N GLN A 41 -16.90 -33.84 -2.10
CA GLN A 41 -18.07 -34.43 -2.73
C GLN A 41 -19.20 -34.53 -1.73
N ALA A 42 -20.41 -34.19 -2.17
CA ALA A 42 -21.63 -34.33 -1.42
C ALA A 42 -21.96 -35.81 -1.17
N THR A 43 -22.27 -36.14 0.09
CA THR A 43 -23.09 -37.31 0.45
C THR A 43 -24.22 -36.82 1.32
N GLY A 44 -25.45 -36.93 0.82
CA GLY A 44 -26.66 -36.64 1.58
C GLY A 44 -27.02 -37.78 2.54
N SER A 45 -27.69 -37.42 3.64
CA SER A 45 -28.63 -38.28 4.35
C SER A 45 -29.62 -37.42 5.14
N LYS A 46 -30.90 -37.73 5.02
CA LYS A 46 -32.03 -37.14 5.74
C LYS A 46 -32.20 -37.83 7.11
N SER A 47 -32.40 -37.04 8.15
CA SER A 47 -33.37 -37.34 9.23
C SER A 47 -33.49 -36.10 10.11
N GLY A 48 -34.72 -35.60 10.28
CA GLY A 48 -35.00 -34.54 11.23
C GLY A 48 -34.95 -35.09 12.65
N ASP A 49 -34.50 -34.25 13.57
CA ASP A 49 -34.95 -34.21 14.95
C ASP A 49 -34.70 -32.80 15.51
N THR A 50 -35.60 -32.38 16.39
CA THR A 50 -35.61 -31.07 17.04
C THR A 50 -34.53 -31.05 18.10
N GLU A 51 -33.46 -30.29 17.89
CA GLU A 51 -32.43 -30.09 18.90
C GLU A 51 -32.14 -28.60 19.06
N THR A 52 -32.53 -28.07 20.22
CA THR A 52 -32.05 -26.82 20.82
C THR A 52 -30.52 -26.83 20.84
N ALA A 53 -29.90 -26.32 19.79
CA ALA A 53 -28.47 -26.11 19.73
C ALA A 53 -28.11 -24.92 20.64
N ARG A 54 -27.61 -25.25 21.83
CA ARG A 54 -26.71 -24.39 22.60
C ARG A 54 -25.58 -23.97 21.65
N SER A 55 -25.51 -22.68 21.37
CA SER A 55 -24.39 -22.06 20.65
C SER A 55 -23.19 -21.96 21.58
N ASP A 56 -22.62 -23.10 21.96
CA ASP A 56 -21.29 -23.18 22.55
C ASP A 56 -20.31 -23.51 21.41
N ASP A 57 -20.23 -22.62 20.42
CA ASP A 57 -19.11 -22.58 19.50
C ASP A 57 -17.97 -21.80 20.18
N PRO A 58 -16.89 -22.45 20.66
CA PRO A 58 -15.78 -21.77 21.33
C PRO A 58 -15.02 -20.80 20.40
N LEU A 59 -15.33 -20.79 19.10
CA LEU A 59 -14.81 -19.83 18.12
C LEU A 59 -15.82 -18.75 17.72
N GLY A 60 -17.10 -18.90 18.10
CA GLY A 60 -18.18 -17.96 17.79
C GLY A 60 -18.07 -16.60 18.48
N HIS A 61 -17.16 -16.46 19.45
CA HIS A 61 -16.93 -15.23 20.21
C HIS A 61 -15.78 -14.37 19.68
N VAL A 62 -14.94 -14.89 18.76
CA VAL A 62 -13.74 -14.16 18.28
C VAL A 62 -14.09 -13.13 17.20
N PHE A 63 -15.26 -13.25 16.56
CA PHE A 63 -15.83 -12.24 15.67
C PHE A 63 -17.10 -11.64 16.28
N ALA A 64 -16.98 -11.12 17.50
CA ALA A 64 -18.04 -10.32 18.11
C ALA A 64 -18.52 -9.24 17.11
N ASN A 65 -19.85 -9.06 17.00
CA ASN A 65 -20.56 -8.17 16.08
C ASN A 65 -19.84 -6.83 15.84
N GLU A 66 -18.90 -6.81 14.88
CA GLU A 66 -18.11 -5.63 14.59
C GLU A 66 -19.01 -4.60 13.89
N SER A 67 -19.09 -3.39 14.44
CA SER A 67 -19.99 -2.37 13.93
C SER A 67 -19.54 -1.92 12.53
N ARG A 68 -20.45 -1.36 11.74
CA ARG A 68 -20.08 -0.75 10.43
C ARG A 68 -18.95 0.28 10.61
N ARG A 69 -18.97 1.05 11.70
CA ARG A 69 -17.95 2.07 11.98
C ARG A 69 -16.59 1.44 12.29
N ASP A 70 -16.55 0.30 12.97
CA ASP A 70 -15.30 -0.43 13.22
C ASP A 70 -14.66 -0.92 11.92
N LYS A 71 -15.45 -1.53 11.02
CA LYS A 71 -14.99 -1.97 9.69
C LYS A 71 -14.49 -0.80 8.84
N LEU A 72 -15.19 0.34 8.87
CA LEU A 72 -14.75 1.56 8.21
C LEU A 72 -13.42 2.06 8.81
N ASN A 73 -13.29 2.06 10.13
CA ASN A 73 -12.06 2.45 10.81
C ASN A 73 -10.88 1.51 10.49
N ASP A 74 -11.15 0.22 10.28
CA ASP A 74 -10.14 -0.72 9.79
C ASP A 74 -9.64 -0.32 8.39
N GLY A 75 -10.58 -0.02 7.47
CA GLY A 75 -10.24 0.46 6.14
C GLY A 75 -9.50 1.80 6.13
N TYR A 76 -9.94 2.77 6.93
CA TYR A 76 -9.25 4.06 7.09
C TYR A 76 -7.86 3.92 7.71
N SER A 77 -7.69 3.02 8.69
CA SER A 77 -6.38 2.75 9.30
C SER A 77 -5.44 2.09 8.29
N ALA A 78 -5.93 1.13 7.51
CA ALA A 78 -5.15 0.48 6.46
C ALA A 78 -4.71 1.47 5.38
N LEU A 79 -5.66 2.27 4.87
CA LEU A 79 -5.42 3.33 3.89
C LEU A 79 -4.38 4.32 4.42
N HIS A 80 -4.56 4.85 5.63
CA HIS A 80 -3.62 5.81 6.22
C HIS A 80 -2.19 5.25 6.33
N LYS A 81 -2.04 4.01 6.81
CA LYS A 81 -0.73 3.32 6.91
C LYS A 81 -0.08 3.18 5.52
N GLN A 82 -0.85 2.83 4.50
CA GLN A 82 -0.36 2.68 3.12
C GLN A 82 0.08 4.02 2.53
N LEU A 83 -0.76 5.04 2.62
CA LEU A 83 -0.47 6.40 2.13
C LEU A 83 0.77 7.00 2.79
N ARG A 84 0.92 6.85 4.12
CA ARG A 84 2.13 7.28 4.85
C ARG A 84 3.38 6.53 4.44
N GLY A 85 3.26 5.24 4.13
CA GLY A 85 4.36 4.46 3.60
C GLY A 85 4.75 4.90 2.19
N LEU A 86 3.76 5.17 1.35
CA LEU A 86 3.94 5.60 -0.04
C LEU A 86 4.54 7.00 -0.15
N SER A 87 4.12 7.94 0.70
CA SER A 87 4.66 9.31 0.73
C SER A 87 6.13 9.41 1.15
N GLN A 88 6.80 8.29 1.43
CA GLN A 88 8.22 8.21 1.77
C GLN A 88 9.03 7.46 0.70
N VAL A 89 8.37 6.93 -0.33
CA VAL A 89 8.98 6.14 -1.41
C VAL A 89 9.88 7.00 -2.29
N ASP A 90 9.48 8.25 -2.54
CA ASP A 90 10.27 9.26 -3.26
C ASP A 90 11.68 9.36 -2.67
N ARG A 91 11.82 9.56 -1.35
CA ARG A 91 13.11 9.77 -0.67
C ARG A 91 14.10 8.63 -0.87
N ILE A 92 13.62 7.42 -1.06
CA ILE A 92 14.45 6.21 -1.19
C ILE A 92 14.93 6.03 -2.62
N PHE A 93 14.07 6.32 -3.61
CA PHE A 93 14.34 6.05 -5.02
C PHE A 93 14.77 7.28 -5.82
N TYR A 94 14.62 8.49 -5.28
CA TYR A 94 14.92 9.77 -5.97
C TYR A 94 16.35 9.83 -6.51
N VAL A 95 17.31 9.18 -5.84
CA VAL A 95 18.73 9.20 -6.25
C VAL A 95 19.01 8.30 -7.47
N LYS A 96 18.07 7.40 -7.82
CA LYS A 96 18.25 6.38 -8.86
C LYS A 96 17.39 6.57 -10.09
N ILE A 97 16.35 7.39 -10.01
CA ILE A 97 15.54 7.74 -11.17
C ILE A 97 16.36 8.67 -12.03
N GLU A 98 16.59 8.30 -13.29
CA GLU A 98 17.44 9.04 -14.22
C GLU A 98 16.62 9.93 -15.15
N SER A 99 15.33 9.61 -15.31
CA SER A 99 14.43 10.29 -16.24
C SER A 99 13.43 11.21 -15.54
N ASP A 100 13.34 12.44 -16.03
CA ASP A 100 12.45 13.47 -15.49
C ASP A 100 10.97 13.05 -15.50
N ASP A 101 10.50 12.37 -16.54
CA ASP A 101 9.11 11.94 -16.64
C ASP A 101 8.73 10.84 -15.63
N VAL A 102 9.63 9.88 -15.39
CA VAL A 102 9.49 8.88 -14.33
C VAL A 102 9.51 9.56 -12.97
N GLN A 103 10.41 10.52 -12.78
CA GLN A 103 10.52 11.25 -11.52
C GLN A 103 9.25 12.04 -11.22
N ASN A 104 8.65 12.68 -12.22
CA ASN A 104 7.42 13.45 -12.07
C ASN A 104 6.26 12.55 -11.65
N VAL A 105 5.99 11.45 -12.39
CA VAL A 105 4.86 10.56 -12.06
C VAL A 105 5.02 9.88 -10.70
N VAL A 106 6.26 9.48 -10.35
CA VAL A 106 6.55 8.98 -8.99
C VAL A 106 6.27 10.07 -7.96
N GLY A 107 6.75 11.30 -8.21
CA GLY A 107 6.52 12.48 -7.38
C GLY A 107 5.03 12.72 -7.13
N ASP A 108 4.25 12.84 -8.20
CA ASP A 108 2.81 13.13 -8.15
C ASP A 108 2.05 12.11 -7.30
N LEU A 109 2.32 10.81 -7.49
CA LEU A 109 1.72 9.75 -6.67
C LEU A 109 2.12 9.87 -5.19
N THR A 110 3.41 10.07 -4.89
CA THR A 110 3.90 10.14 -3.51
C THR A 110 3.44 11.41 -2.79
N ASP A 111 3.40 12.54 -3.48
CA ASP A 111 2.93 13.83 -2.98
C ASP A 111 1.44 13.78 -2.69
N TYR A 112 0.64 13.25 -3.63
CA TYR A 112 -0.79 13.07 -3.41
C TYR A 112 -1.08 12.16 -2.22
N SER A 113 -0.33 11.06 -2.12
CA SER A 113 -0.47 10.13 -0.99
C SER A 113 -0.17 10.80 0.35
N GLY A 114 0.88 11.63 0.40
CA GLY A 114 1.20 12.44 1.58
C GLY A 114 0.08 13.41 1.95
N GLN A 115 -0.44 14.13 0.95
CA GLN A 115 -1.54 15.08 1.15
C GLN A 115 -2.82 14.39 1.64
N LEU A 116 -3.16 13.21 1.09
CA LEU A 116 -4.33 12.46 1.51
C LEU A 116 -4.16 11.90 2.94
N ALA A 117 -2.97 11.42 3.29
CA ALA A 117 -2.67 10.98 4.65
C ALA A 117 -2.82 12.14 5.67
N ASP A 118 -2.27 13.32 5.35
CA ASP A 118 -2.43 14.52 6.18
C ASP A 118 -3.91 14.93 6.31
N ARG A 119 -4.68 14.79 5.22
CA ARG A 119 -6.11 15.08 5.22
C ARG A 119 -6.87 14.11 6.13
N LEU A 120 -6.56 12.81 6.09
CA LEU A 120 -7.19 11.81 6.95
C LEU A 120 -6.92 12.12 8.43
N GLU A 121 -5.70 12.51 8.79
CA GLU A 121 -5.37 12.91 10.18
C GLU A 121 -6.21 14.09 10.64
N LYS A 122 -6.34 15.14 9.82
CA LYS A 122 -7.21 16.29 10.10
C LYS A 122 -8.68 15.90 10.22
N LEU A 123 -9.14 14.94 9.41
CA LEU A 123 -10.50 14.42 9.50
C LEU A 123 -10.71 13.64 10.81
N ALA A 124 -9.72 12.86 11.26
CA ALA A 124 -9.81 12.16 12.53
C ALA A 124 -9.90 13.11 13.74
N GLU A 125 -9.30 14.30 13.65
CA GLU A 125 -9.48 15.36 14.65
C GLU A 125 -10.91 15.94 14.65
N GLN A 126 -11.53 16.06 13.47
CA GLN A 126 -12.86 16.64 13.28
C GLN A 126 -14.00 15.64 13.50
N PHE A 127 -13.73 14.34 13.32
CA PHE A 127 -14.69 13.26 13.42
C PHE A 127 -14.22 12.25 14.48
N PRO A 128 -14.59 12.41 15.77
CA PRO A 128 -14.10 11.57 16.86
C PRO A 128 -14.40 10.07 16.71
N ALA A 129 -15.37 9.70 15.88
CA ALA A 129 -15.69 8.30 15.57
C ALA A 129 -14.71 7.66 14.58
N MET A 130 -13.91 8.45 13.86
CA MET A 130 -12.87 7.98 12.94
C MET A 130 -11.60 7.63 13.73
N ASN A 131 -11.13 6.39 13.59
CA ASN A 131 -9.90 5.92 14.22
C ASN A 131 -8.94 5.38 13.15
N LEU A 132 -7.77 6.02 13.03
CA LEU A 132 -6.71 5.66 12.07
C LEU A 132 -5.62 4.75 12.65
N LYS A 133 -5.71 4.42 13.95
CA LYS A 133 -4.65 3.70 14.68
C LYS A 133 -5.05 2.25 14.98
N ARG A 134 -6.01 1.68 14.24
CA ARG A 134 -6.41 0.29 14.45
C ARG A 134 -5.38 -0.64 13.83
N THR A 135 -4.95 -1.63 14.61
CA THR A 135 -4.08 -2.70 14.12
C THR A 135 -4.95 -3.74 13.41
N THR A 136 -5.00 -3.66 12.09
CA THR A 136 -5.79 -4.56 11.24
C THR A 136 -4.97 -5.72 10.69
N THR A 137 -3.64 -5.60 10.72
CA THR A 137 -2.72 -6.59 10.16
C THR A 137 -2.15 -7.48 11.27
N PRO A 138 -2.33 -8.81 11.20
CA PRO A 138 -1.64 -9.75 12.08
C PRO A 138 -0.11 -9.58 12.02
N PRO A 139 0.62 -9.72 13.14
CA PRO A 139 2.08 -9.51 13.17
C PRO A 139 2.85 -10.32 12.13
N ILE A 140 2.46 -11.57 11.90
CA ILE A 140 3.10 -12.44 10.88
C ILE A 140 2.99 -11.88 9.46
N ILE A 141 1.91 -11.19 9.14
CA ILE A 141 1.71 -10.55 7.84
C ILE A 141 2.53 -9.26 7.77
N ASP A 142 2.57 -8.47 8.84
CA ASP A 142 3.40 -7.27 8.93
C ASP A 142 4.91 -7.57 8.81
N ASP A 143 5.35 -8.69 9.41
CA ASP A 143 6.72 -9.21 9.29
C ASP A 143 7.03 -9.63 7.85
N ALA A 144 6.10 -10.31 7.18
CA ALA A 144 6.23 -10.69 5.77
C ALA A 144 6.34 -9.45 4.85
N HIS A 145 5.50 -8.44 5.07
CA HIS A 145 5.59 -7.17 4.34
C HIS A 145 6.92 -6.45 4.59
N THR A 146 7.40 -6.46 5.82
CA THR A 146 8.71 -5.87 6.17
C THR A 146 9.86 -6.61 5.50
N ALA A 147 9.83 -7.94 5.49
CA ALA A 147 10.81 -8.75 4.78
C ALA A 147 10.80 -8.47 3.26
N GLN A 148 9.60 -8.38 2.66
CA GLN A 148 9.45 -8.05 1.25
C GLN A 148 9.99 -6.64 0.92
N ARG A 149 9.70 -5.64 1.76
CA ARG A 149 10.22 -4.28 1.64
C ARG A 149 11.75 -4.28 1.71
N ASN A 150 12.32 -4.97 2.69
CA ASN A 150 13.77 -5.08 2.85
C ASN A 150 14.44 -5.78 1.66
N GLY A 151 13.84 -6.86 1.15
CA GLY A 151 14.32 -7.53 -0.06
C GLY A 151 14.28 -6.62 -1.29
N THR A 152 13.24 -5.81 -1.40
CA THR A 152 13.07 -4.80 -2.46
C THR A 152 14.14 -3.70 -2.35
N LEU A 153 14.35 -3.15 -1.16
CA LEU A 153 15.41 -2.17 -0.89
C LEU A 153 16.80 -2.72 -1.23
N LYS A 154 17.07 -3.99 -0.92
CA LYS A 154 18.32 -4.66 -1.28
C LYS A 154 18.50 -4.75 -2.81
N ARG A 155 17.46 -5.15 -3.54
CA ARG A 155 17.49 -5.18 -5.03
C ARG A 155 17.75 -3.80 -5.64
N PHE A 156 17.36 -2.77 -4.93
CA PHE A 156 17.51 -1.38 -5.35
C PHE A 156 18.63 -0.64 -4.62
N ALA A 157 19.56 -1.34 -3.96
CA ALA A 157 20.65 -0.73 -3.20
C ALA A 157 21.50 0.24 -4.05
N PRO A 158 21.91 1.42 -3.54
CA PRO A 158 22.58 2.49 -4.29
C PRO A 158 23.80 2.07 -5.12
N LEU A 159 24.59 1.12 -4.63
CA LEU A 159 25.90 0.78 -5.21
C LEU A 159 25.91 -0.50 -6.05
N VAL A 160 24.98 -1.44 -5.82
CA VAL A 160 25.00 -2.79 -6.43
C VAL A 160 23.64 -3.27 -6.91
N GLY A 161 22.58 -2.47 -6.71
CA GLY A 161 21.23 -2.79 -7.15
C GLY A 161 20.97 -2.41 -8.61
N GLN A 162 19.79 -2.76 -9.11
CA GLN A 162 19.34 -2.36 -10.45
C GLN A 162 19.35 -0.82 -10.60
N SER A 163 19.64 -0.34 -11.81
CA SER A 163 19.63 1.06 -12.24
C SER A 163 19.15 1.19 -13.70
N GLY A 164 19.02 2.44 -14.19
CA GLY A 164 18.60 2.74 -15.56
C GLY A 164 17.19 2.24 -15.91
N ALA A 165 16.95 2.03 -17.21
CA ALA A 165 15.62 1.71 -17.75
C ALA A 165 14.92 0.50 -17.10
N ALA A 166 15.67 -0.56 -16.75
CA ALA A 166 15.10 -1.74 -16.12
C ALA A 166 14.61 -1.44 -14.69
N PHE A 167 15.33 -0.60 -13.95
CA PHE A 167 14.93 -0.13 -12.63
C PHE A 167 13.67 0.74 -12.72
N GLU A 168 13.67 1.76 -13.59
CA GLU A 168 12.53 2.66 -13.75
C GLU A 168 11.26 1.91 -14.13
N ARG A 169 11.34 0.97 -15.07
CA ARG A 169 10.22 0.08 -15.43
C ARG A 169 9.70 -0.70 -14.22
N GLY A 170 10.61 -1.27 -13.43
CA GLY A 170 10.26 -2.04 -12.24
C GLY A 170 9.56 -1.20 -11.16
N VAL A 171 10.00 0.04 -10.97
CA VAL A 171 9.36 1.01 -10.09
C VAL A 171 7.95 1.33 -10.59
N LEU A 172 7.80 1.73 -11.86
CA LEU A 172 6.50 2.09 -12.43
C LEU A 172 5.51 0.93 -12.37
N LEU A 173 5.92 -0.31 -12.71
CA LEU A 173 5.03 -1.48 -12.60
C LEU A 173 4.53 -1.72 -11.18
N ARG A 174 5.37 -1.46 -10.17
CA ARG A 174 4.96 -1.59 -8.77
C ARG A 174 3.99 -0.48 -8.38
N LEU A 175 4.30 0.76 -8.76
CA LEU A 175 3.45 1.92 -8.47
C LEU A 175 2.10 1.84 -9.18
N LEU A 176 2.06 1.25 -10.38
CA LEU A 176 0.81 0.97 -11.09
C LEU A 176 -0.12 0.09 -10.24
N GLY A 177 0.40 -1.01 -9.69
CA GLY A 177 -0.38 -1.88 -8.82
C GLY A 177 -0.78 -1.21 -7.50
N VAL A 178 0.04 -0.32 -6.97
CA VAL A 178 -0.30 0.47 -5.78
C VAL A 178 -1.42 1.46 -6.07
N ALA A 179 -1.32 2.23 -7.16
CA ALA A 179 -2.37 3.18 -7.56
C ALA A 179 -3.72 2.47 -7.76
N ASP A 180 -3.73 1.29 -8.40
CA ASP A 180 -4.94 0.48 -8.56
C ASP A 180 -5.52 0.02 -7.22
N GLN A 181 -4.66 -0.45 -6.31
CA GLN A 181 -5.08 -0.86 -4.96
C GLN A 181 -5.71 0.31 -4.18
N GLU A 182 -5.07 1.49 -4.18
CA GLU A 182 -5.57 2.67 -3.47
C GLU A 182 -6.86 3.19 -4.10
N ARG A 183 -6.98 3.17 -5.43
CA ARG A 183 -8.23 3.47 -6.15
C ARG A 183 -9.38 2.60 -5.65
N TYR A 184 -9.17 1.28 -5.58
CA TYR A 184 -10.21 0.36 -5.14
C TYR A 184 -10.55 0.53 -3.66
N LEU A 185 -9.54 0.67 -2.79
CA LEU A 185 -9.76 0.84 -1.35
C LEU A 185 -10.55 2.11 -1.06
N THR A 186 -10.19 3.23 -1.69
CA THR A 186 -10.91 4.50 -1.55
C THR A 186 -12.31 4.43 -2.13
N GLN A 187 -12.52 3.73 -3.25
CA GLN A 187 -13.87 3.49 -3.79
C GLN A 187 -14.75 2.74 -2.79
N VAL A 188 -14.27 1.62 -2.24
CA VAL A 188 -15.03 0.82 -1.26
C VAL A 188 -15.34 1.65 -0.01
N LEU A 189 -14.39 2.44 0.48
CA LEU A 189 -14.65 3.35 1.60
C LEU A 189 -15.72 4.39 1.26
N ALA A 190 -15.72 4.95 0.05
CA ALA A 190 -16.74 5.90 -0.40
C ALA A 190 -18.14 5.26 -0.42
N GLU A 191 -18.26 4.04 -0.95
CA GLU A 191 -19.52 3.31 -1.06
C GLU A 191 -20.10 2.91 0.30
N GLN A 192 -19.24 2.62 1.29
CA GLN A 192 -19.65 2.13 2.60
C GLN A 192 -19.82 3.24 3.65
N GLU A 193 -19.29 4.44 3.41
CA GLU A 193 -19.30 5.54 4.37
C GLU A 193 -20.65 6.26 4.40
N PRO A 194 -21.42 6.20 5.51
CA PRO A 194 -22.71 6.87 5.61
C PRO A 194 -22.62 8.40 5.71
N ASN A 195 -21.47 8.95 6.10
CA ASN A 195 -21.29 10.39 6.10
C ASN A 195 -21.02 10.90 4.67
N PRO A 196 -21.90 11.74 4.09
CA PRO A 196 -21.78 12.14 2.69
C PRO A 196 -20.53 12.96 2.39
N ALA A 197 -20.02 13.72 3.37
CA ALA A 197 -18.78 14.47 3.19
C ALA A 197 -17.57 13.53 3.12
N LEU A 198 -17.48 12.55 4.03
CA LEU A 198 -16.39 11.57 4.04
C LEU A 198 -16.45 10.66 2.81
N SER A 199 -17.66 10.22 2.42
CA SER A 199 -17.89 9.45 1.19
C SER A 199 -17.38 10.21 -0.04
N LYS A 200 -17.74 11.50 -0.17
CA LYS A 200 -17.25 12.34 -1.28
C LYS A 200 -15.73 12.48 -1.30
N ILE A 201 -15.10 12.64 -0.15
CA ILE A 201 -13.63 12.74 -0.04
C ILE A 201 -12.95 11.46 -0.54
N MET A 202 -13.49 10.30 -0.19
CA MET A 202 -12.98 9.00 -0.64
C MET A 202 -13.25 8.76 -2.13
N GLN A 203 -14.40 9.21 -2.64
CA GLN A 203 -14.70 9.14 -4.07
C GLN A 203 -13.72 10.01 -4.89
N ASP A 204 -13.42 11.21 -4.42
CA ASP A 204 -12.43 12.09 -5.06
C ASP A 204 -11.03 11.47 -5.05
N ALA A 205 -10.68 10.78 -3.96
CA ALA A 205 -9.43 10.05 -3.89
C ALA A 205 -9.36 8.87 -4.87
N SER A 206 -10.46 8.13 -5.01
CA SER A 206 -10.55 7.04 -5.99
C SER A 206 -10.33 7.54 -7.42
N THR A 207 -10.99 8.64 -7.80
CA THR A 207 -10.80 9.27 -9.11
C THR A 207 -9.35 9.69 -9.31
N HIS A 208 -8.73 10.35 -8.31
CA HIS A 208 -7.35 10.82 -8.46
C HIS A 208 -6.33 9.66 -8.58
N PHE A 209 -6.53 8.55 -7.86
CA PHE A 209 -5.70 7.36 -8.04
C PHE A 209 -5.94 6.67 -9.39
N ALA A 210 -7.14 6.77 -9.97
CA ALA A 210 -7.40 6.31 -11.33
C ALA A 210 -6.62 7.14 -12.37
N ASP A 211 -6.60 8.47 -12.22
CA ASP A 211 -5.84 9.35 -13.09
C ASP A 211 -4.33 9.03 -13.00
N LEU A 212 -3.79 8.86 -11.79
CA LEU A 212 -2.40 8.47 -11.56
C LEU A 212 -2.08 7.08 -12.14
N PHE A 213 -3.01 6.13 -12.05
CA PHE A 213 -2.86 4.82 -12.69
C PHE A 213 -2.71 4.96 -14.20
N ASP A 214 -3.57 5.76 -14.84
CA ASP A 214 -3.55 5.97 -16.28
C ASP A 214 -2.26 6.68 -16.72
N GLU A 215 -1.78 7.67 -15.95
CA GLU A 215 -0.50 8.34 -16.20
C GLU A 215 0.69 7.39 -16.14
N ILE A 216 0.77 6.54 -15.09
CA ILE A 216 1.82 5.52 -14.96
C ILE A 216 1.76 4.53 -16.13
N ASN A 217 0.55 4.08 -16.49
CA ASN A 217 0.35 3.12 -17.57
C ASN A 217 0.75 3.70 -18.94
N ALA A 218 0.36 4.95 -19.22
CA ALA A 218 0.75 5.65 -20.44
C ALA A 218 2.26 5.84 -20.55
N LEU A 219 2.94 6.14 -19.42
CA LEU A 219 4.39 6.25 -19.40
C LEU A 219 5.08 4.89 -19.63
N LEU A 220 4.54 3.82 -19.02
CA LEU A 220 5.01 2.45 -19.25
C LEU A 220 4.92 2.06 -20.73
N ASP A 221 3.78 2.32 -21.35
CA ASP A 221 3.52 2.03 -22.76
C ASP A 221 4.46 2.80 -23.70
N LYS A 222 4.60 4.11 -23.46
CA LYS A 222 5.45 5.00 -24.25
C LYS A 222 6.92 4.61 -24.22
N ARG A 223 7.43 4.15 -23.06
CA ARG A 223 8.88 3.99 -22.85
C ARG A 223 9.38 2.56 -22.82
N PHE A 224 8.56 1.61 -22.39
CA PHE A 224 9.05 0.29 -22.00
C PHE A 224 8.34 -0.87 -22.69
N TYR A 225 7.20 -0.64 -23.34
CA TYR A 225 6.50 -1.68 -24.10
C TYR A 225 6.94 -1.66 -25.57
N ARG A 226 6.89 -2.84 -26.21
CA ARG A 226 7.20 -3.00 -27.63
C ARG A 226 5.89 -2.97 -28.42
N HIS A 227 5.90 -2.23 -29.52
CA HIS A 227 4.81 -2.10 -30.49
C HIS A 227 5.14 -2.85 -31.77
#